data_AF-A0A358A2P4-F1
#
_entry.id   AF-A0A358A2P4-F1
#
_cell.length_a   1.000
_cell.length_b   1.000
_cell.length_c   1.000
_cell.angle_alpha   90.00
_cell.angle_beta   90.00
_cell.angle_gamma   90.00
#
_symmetry.space_group_name_H-M   'P 1'
#
loop_
_entity.id
_entity.type
_entity.pdbx_description
1 polymer ?
#
loop_
_entity_poly.entity_id
_entity_poly.type
_entity_poly.pdbx_seq_one_letter_code
_entity_poly.pdbx_strand_id
1 'polypeptide(L)'
;DKEFLEVVVEGHGHHLRAKVNARDPYSAVDQATLKLERQIRKLRTRLQKRHQGDGRSIRTFDTASIMEDLSAQPAAGVATIVEEDVVEDDVLPQIVKSKRFYLAPMTPDDAILKMDLLGHGFFFFINKDTNRSAVIYRRDDGDIGLIDEAG
;
A
#
# COMPACT_ATOMS: atom_id res chain seq x y z
N ASP A 1 -5.61 -0.11 -29.24
CA ASP A 1 -4.39 0.04 -28.44
C ASP A 1 -4.70 0.75 -27.13
N LYS A 2 -4.16 0.26 -26.01
CA LYS A 2 -4.28 0.93 -24.71
C LYS A 2 -2.98 1.67 -24.46
N GLU A 3 -3.02 2.99 -24.56
CA GLU A 3 -1.87 3.83 -24.27
C GLU A 3 -1.73 3.97 -22.75
N PHE A 4 -0.50 3.85 -22.27
CA PHE A 4 -0.18 4.01 -20.86
C PHE A 4 0.79 5.19 -20.71
N LEU A 5 0.45 6.08 -19.78
CA LEU A 5 1.30 7.20 -19.39
C LEU A 5 1.89 6.88 -18.02
N GLU A 6 3.21 6.93 -17.94
CA GLU A 6 3.97 6.70 -16.73
C GLU A 6 4.73 7.97 -16.36
N VAL A 7 4.52 8.46 -15.14
CA VAL A 7 5.21 9.63 -14.60
C VAL A 7 5.97 9.21 -13.35
N VAL A 8 7.27 9.51 -13.34
CA VAL A 8 8.16 9.34 -12.19
C VAL A 8 8.66 10.73 -11.81
N VAL A 9 8.43 11.10 -10.54
CA VAL A 9 8.93 12.35 -9.96
C VAL A 9 9.93 11.99 -8.88
N GLU A 10 11.15 12.48 -9.04
CA GLU A 10 12.23 12.32 -8.07
C GLU A 10 12.49 13.68 -7.41
N GLY A 11 12.48 13.73 -6.08
CA GLY A 11 12.76 14.97 -5.35
C GLY A 11 12.83 14.80 -3.84
N HIS A 12 13.76 15.51 -3.20
CA HIS A 12 13.94 15.58 -1.73
C HIS A 12 13.99 14.20 -1.03
N GLY A 13 14.60 13.19 -1.67
CA GLY A 13 14.71 11.83 -1.13
C GLY A 13 13.43 10.98 -1.24
N HIS A 14 12.40 11.47 -1.94
CA HIS A 14 11.17 10.75 -2.20
C HIS A 14 11.02 10.46 -3.70
N HIS A 15 10.58 9.25 -4.01
CA HIS A 15 10.31 8.78 -5.37
C HIS A 15 8.80 8.56 -5.49
N LEU A 16 8.15 9.33 -6.36
CA LEU A 16 6.71 9.22 -6.62
C LEU A 16 6.53 8.62 -8.01
N ARG A 17 5.69 7.58 -8.12
CA ARG A 17 5.39 6.90 -9.38
C ARG A 17 3.88 6.85 -9.59
N ALA A 18 3.43 7.28 -10.77
CA ALA A 18 2.05 7.22 -11.19
C ALA A 18 1.93 6.55 -12.56
N LYS A 19 1.17 5.43 -12.61
CA LYS A 19 0.79 4.74 -13.84
C LYS A 19 -0.68 5.04 -14.15
N VAL A 20 -0.96 5.51 -15.36
CA VAL A 20 -2.32 5.86 -15.81
C VAL A 20 -2.57 5.18 -17.16
N ASN A 21 -3.80 4.68 -17.34
CA ASN A 21 -4.28 4.13 -18.59
C ASN A 21 -5.47 4.97 -19.03
N ALA A 22 -5.38 5.59 -20.19
CA ALA A 22 -6.44 6.40 -20.76
C ALA A 22 -6.49 6.22 -22.27
N ARG A 23 -7.63 6.60 -22.86
CA ARG A 23 -7.87 6.46 -24.30
C ARG A 23 -7.32 7.65 -25.12
N ASP A 24 -7.00 8.75 -24.44
CA ASP A 24 -6.53 10.01 -25.02
C ASP A 24 -5.41 10.60 -24.15
N PRO A 25 -4.31 11.11 -24.74
CA PRO A 25 -3.17 11.67 -24.01
C PRO A 25 -3.52 12.84 -23.08
N TYR A 26 -4.44 13.74 -23.48
CA TYR A 26 -4.80 14.89 -22.63
C TYR A 26 -5.53 14.41 -21.37
N SER A 27 -6.49 13.49 -21.54
CA SER A 27 -7.17 12.85 -20.42
C SER A 27 -6.22 12.04 -19.52
N ALA A 28 -5.16 11.44 -20.09
CA ALA A 28 -4.13 10.74 -19.31
C ALA A 28 -3.34 11.69 -18.40
N VAL A 29 -3.02 12.89 -18.90
CA VAL A 29 -2.31 13.92 -18.14
C VAL A 29 -3.16 14.41 -16.98
N ASP A 30 -4.44 14.73 -17.21
CA ASP A 30 -5.35 15.19 -16.15
C ASP A 30 -5.54 14.12 -15.05
N GLN A 31 -5.64 12.85 -15.44
CA GLN A 31 -5.70 11.76 -14.47
C GLN A 31 -4.36 11.57 -13.72
N ALA A 32 -3.23 11.78 -14.38
CA ALA A 32 -1.92 11.69 -13.76
C ALA A 32 -1.67 12.83 -12.76
N THR A 33 -2.08 14.06 -13.08
CA THR A 33 -1.97 15.21 -12.16
C THR A 33 -2.80 14.98 -10.90
N LEU A 34 -4.04 14.50 -11.04
CA LEU A 34 -4.88 14.13 -9.89
C LEU A 34 -4.27 13.01 -9.03
N LYS A 35 -3.67 11.98 -9.65
CA LYS A 35 -2.97 10.92 -8.90
C LYS A 35 -1.75 11.44 -8.16
N LEU A 36 -0.93 12.25 -8.81
CA LEU A 36 0.28 12.83 -8.23
C LEU A 36 -0.06 13.81 -7.10
N GLU A 37 -1.07 14.64 -7.28
CA GLU A 37 -1.54 15.56 -6.23
C GLU A 37 -1.93 14.80 -4.96
N ARG A 38 -2.70 13.71 -5.10
CA ARG A 38 -3.07 12.85 -3.97
C ARG A 38 -1.83 12.27 -3.27
N GLN A 39 -0.84 11.79 -4.05
CA GLN A 39 0.40 11.25 -3.49
C GLN A 39 1.23 12.32 -2.77
N ILE A 40 1.33 13.53 -3.32
CA ILE A 40 2.05 14.65 -2.71
C ILE A 40 1.36 15.10 -1.42
N ARG A 41 0.02 15.22 -1.41
CA ARG A 41 -0.74 15.54 -0.19
C ARG A 41 -0.49 14.49 0.91
N LYS A 42 -0.53 13.19 0.56
CA LYS A 42 -0.25 12.08 1.49
C LYS A 42 1.18 12.15 2.04
N LEU A 43 2.16 12.46 1.20
CA LEU A 43 3.56 12.62 1.61
C LEU A 43 3.72 13.82 2.55
N ARG A 44 3.13 14.97 2.21
CA ARG A 44 3.16 16.18 3.03
C ARG A 44 2.59 15.92 4.42
N THR A 45 1.41 15.30 4.52
CA THR A 45 0.79 14.96 5.80
C THR A 45 1.66 14.00 6.62
N ARG A 46 2.28 13.00 5.98
CA ARG A 46 3.23 12.07 6.65
C ARG A 46 4.45 12.78 7.21
N LEU A 47 5.07 13.67 6.44
CA LEU A 47 6.23 14.45 6.88
C LEU A 47 5.85 15.40 8.02
N GLN A 48 4.69 16.06 7.91
CA GLN A 48 4.19 16.94 8.96
C GLN A 48 3.90 16.18 10.26
N LYS A 49 3.26 15.01 10.19
CA LYS A 49 3.03 14.13 11.38
C LYS A 49 4.34 13.69 12.04
N ARG A 50 5.41 13.44 11.27
CA ARG A 50 6.73 13.10 11.83
C ARG A 50 7.39 14.29 12.53
N HIS A 51 7.32 15.49 11.94
CA HIS A 51 7.88 16.69 12.54
C HIS A 51 7.08 17.20 13.74
N GLN A 52 5.77 16.90 13.80
CA GLN A 52 4.88 17.31 14.90
C GLN A 52 4.77 16.25 16.01
N GLY A 53 5.19 15.01 15.76
CA GLY A 53 5.09 13.87 16.67
C GLY A 53 6.34 13.55 17.50
N ASP A 54 7.46 14.27 17.31
CA ASP A 54 8.70 14.03 18.06
C ASP A 54 8.80 14.84 19.38
N GLY A 55 7.65 15.26 19.93
CA GLY A 55 7.57 16.07 21.13
C GLY A 55 6.36 15.73 21.98
N ARG A 56 6.53 14.75 22.89
CA ARG A 56 5.62 14.32 23.98
C ARG A 56 4.69 13.14 23.67
N SER A 57 5.09 11.94 24.10
CA SER A 57 4.35 11.17 25.12
C SER A 57 5.08 9.87 25.46
N ILE A 58 6.25 9.99 26.11
CA ILE A 58 6.56 9.06 27.20
C ILE A 58 5.75 9.58 28.40
N ARG A 59 4.48 9.19 28.47
CA ARG A 59 3.69 9.27 29.70
C ARG A 59 3.33 7.84 30.04
N THR A 60 4.17 7.28 30.91
CA THR A 60 3.80 6.43 32.03
C THR A 60 2.41 5.81 31.97
N PHE A 61 2.41 4.48 31.92
CA PHE A 61 1.36 3.62 32.45
C PHE A 61 0.52 4.32 33.53
N ASP A 62 -0.75 4.56 33.24
CA ASP A 62 -1.80 4.63 34.27
C ASP A 62 -3.09 4.05 33.68
N THR A 63 -3.41 2.86 34.17
CA THR A 63 -4.64 2.11 33.96
C THR A 63 -5.75 2.72 34.82
N ALA A 64 -6.51 3.69 34.31
CA ALA A 64 -7.63 4.26 35.09
C ALA A 64 -8.75 4.97 34.29
N SER A 65 -8.97 4.68 33.00
CA SER A 65 -9.96 5.47 32.20
C SER A 65 -10.85 4.66 31.26
N ILE A 66 -11.10 3.38 31.55
CA ILE A 66 -12.07 2.57 30.81
C ILE A 66 -13.26 2.26 31.71
N MET A 67 -14.08 3.26 31.98
CA MET A 67 -15.46 3.12 32.44
C MET A 67 -16.11 4.50 32.36
N GLU A 68 -17.36 4.57 31.88
CA GLU A 68 -18.08 5.77 31.42
C GLU A 68 -17.56 6.25 30.04
N ASP A 69 -18.29 6.15 28.92
CA ASP A 69 -19.71 6.36 28.72
C ASP A 69 -20.28 5.42 27.65
N LEU A 70 -21.22 4.56 28.07
CA LEU A 70 -22.06 3.75 27.18
C LEU A 70 -23.53 3.92 27.60
N SER A 71 -24.10 5.12 27.40
CA SER A 71 -25.55 5.32 27.51
C SER A 71 -26.00 6.63 26.85
N ALA A 72 -26.56 6.53 25.63
CA ALA A 72 -27.83 7.17 25.22
C ALA A 72 -28.00 7.22 23.69
N GLN A 73 -29.05 6.58 23.18
CA GLN A 73 -29.75 6.93 21.94
C GLN A 73 -31.19 7.36 22.33
N PRO A 74 -32.03 7.89 21.42
CA PRO A 74 -31.84 9.05 20.55
C PRO A 74 -33.06 10.02 20.67
N ALA A 75 -32.93 11.30 20.29
CA ALA A 75 -34.11 12.17 20.10
C ALA A 75 -33.88 13.27 19.05
N ALA A 76 -34.53 13.07 17.90
CA ALA A 76 -35.08 14.00 16.91
C ALA A 76 -34.55 15.45 16.79
N GLY A 77 -34.11 15.78 15.56
CA GLY A 77 -34.61 16.94 14.83
C GLY A 77 -33.61 18.06 14.50
N VAL A 78 -33.67 18.47 13.22
CA VAL A 78 -33.23 19.74 12.61
C VAL A 78 -31.94 19.69 11.77
N ALA A 79 -32.13 20.17 10.54
CA ALA A 79 -31.21 20.29 9.42
C ALA A 79 -29.89 21.02 9.74
N THR A 80 -28.80 20.53 9.17
CA THR A 80 -27.70 21.37 8.66
C THR A 80 -27.01 20.59 7.54
N ILE A 81 -26.92 21.24 6.39
CA ILE A 81 -26.08 20.86 5.26
C ILE A 81 -24.64 20.88 5.77
N VAL A 82 -24.03 19.70 5.84
CA VAL A 82 -22.58 19.59 5.91
C VAL A 82 -22.23 18.67 4.74
N GLU A 83 -21.65 19.25 3.70
CA GLU A 83 -20.77 18.53 2.80
C GLU A 83 -19.66 17.96 3.70
N GLU A 84 -19.90 16.76 4.22
CA GLU A 84 -18.80 15.87 4.56
C GLU A 84 -18.16 15.50 3.22
N ASP A 85 -17.19 16.32 2.82
CA ASP A 85 -15.97 15.80 2.24
C ASP A 85 -15.50 14.68 3.18
N VAL A 86 -16.03 13.48 2.95
CA VAL A 86 -15.52 12.25 3.53
C VAL A 86 -14.11 12.16 2.98
N VAL A 87 -13.17 12.67 3.75
CA VAL A 87 -11.75 12.47 3.58
C VAL A 87 -11.58 10.96 3.70
N GLU A 88 -11.67 10.26 2.55
CA GLU A 88 -11.53 8.81 2.48
C GLU A 88 -10.30 8.44 3.29
N ASP A 89 -10.58 7.67 4.34
CA ASP A 89 -9.77 7.58 5.53
C ASP A 89 -8.28 7.44 5.24
N ASP A 90 -7.56 8.16 6.07
CA ASP A 90 -6.14 8.13 6.35
C ASP A 90 -5.71 6.76 6.90
N VAL A 91 -6.15 5.64 6.29
CA VAL A 91 -5.82 4.28 6.71
C VAL A 91 -4.36 4.04 6.39
N LEU A 92 -3.53 4.21 7.43
CA LEU A 92 -2.16 3.75 7.43
C LEU A 92 -2.18 2.26 7.06
N PRO A 93 -1.33 1.79 6.13
CA PRO A 93 -1.30 0.39 5.75
C PRO A 93 -0.94 -0.45 6.99
N GLN A 94 -1.96 -1.07 7.58
CA GLN A 94 -1.82 -1.95 8.72
C GLN A 94 -1.50 -3.35 8.21
N ILE A 95 -0.54 -4.03 8.84
CA ILE A 95 -0.26 -5.44 8.53
C ILE A 95 -1.45 -6.26 9.02
N VAL A 96 -2.35 -6.62 8.11
CA VAL A 96 -3.59 -7.35 8.43
C VAL A 96 -3.32 -8.83 8.70
N LYS A 97 -2.28 -9.40 8.07
CA LYS A 97 -1.99 -10.83 8.13
C LYS A 97 -0.51 -11.12 8.03
N SER A 98 0.02 -11.88 8.99
CA SER A 98 1.35 -12.47 8.93
C SER A 98 1.23 -13.97 8.71
N LYS A 99 1.91 -14.50 7.69
CA LYS A 99 1.99 -15.95 7.43
C LYS A 99 3.47 -16.33 7.36
N ARG A 100 3.88 -17.26 8.23
CA ARG A 100 5.22 -17.82 8.24
C ARG A 100 5.19 -19.17 7.54
N PHE A 101 6.14 -19.42 6.66
CA PHE A 101 6.30 -20.68 5.95
C PHE A 101 7.71 -21.20 6.12
N TYR A 102 7.86 -22.51 6.22
CA TYR A 102 9.15 -23.18 6.10
C TYR A 102 9.44 -23.37 4.62
N LEU A 103 10.49 -22.73 4.13
CA LEU A 103 10.86 -22.74 2.71
C LEU A 103 12.03 -23.70 2.52
N ALA A 104 11.77 -24.81 1.82
CA ALA A 104 12.84 -25.67 1.32
C ALA A 104 13.43 -25.04 0.05
N PRO A 105 14.76 -25.15 -0.19
CA PRO A 105 15.37 -24.73 -1.45
C PRO A 105 14.71 -25.46 -2.62
N MET A 106 14.30 -24.72 -3.64
CA MET A 106 13.65 -25.27 -4.83
C MET A 106 14.04 -24.49 -6.08
N THR A 107 13.81 -25.08 -7.25
CA THR A 107 14.04 -24.39 -8.53
C THR A 107 12.90 -23.39 -8.82
N PRO A 108 13.13 -22.39 -9.70
CA PRO A 108 12.06 -21.48 -10.12
C PRO A 108 10.85 -22.21 -10.70
N ASP A 109 11.06 -23.26 -11.49
CA ASP A 109 9.98 -24.05 -12.11
C ASP A 109 9.11 -24.76 -11.06
N ASP A 110 9.73 -25.33 -10.02
CA ASP A 110 9.00 -25.95 -8.90
C ASP A 110 8.20 -24.91 -8.11
N ALA A 111 8.74 -23.70 -7.98
CA ALA A 111 8.07 -22.59 -7.31
C ALA A 111 6.86 -22.09 -8.11
N ILE A 112 6.91 -22.09 -9.45
CA ILE A 112 5.75 -21.79 -10.31
C ILE A 112 4.63 -22.79 -10.07
N LEU A 113 4.96 -24.08 -10.07
CA LEU A 113 3.97 -25.14 -9.87
C LEU A 113 3.29 -25.03 -8.49
N LYS A 114 4.06 -24.70 -7.45
CA LYS A 114 3.51 -24.46 -6.09
C LYS A 114 2.67 -23.19 -6.01
N MET A 115 3.08 -22.13 -6.70
CA MET A 115 2.31 -20.88 -6.81
C MET A 115 0.90 -21.17 -7.38
N ASP A 116 0.84 -21.94 -8.46
CA ASP A 116 -0.41 -22.29 -9.14
C ASP A 116 -1.28 -23.24 -8.30
N LEU A 117 -0.68 -24.25 -7.65
CA LEU A 117 -1.39 -25.16 -6.73
C LEU A 117 -2.04 -24.43 -5.54
N LEU A 118 -1.36 -23.40 -5.02
CA LEU A 118 -1.88 -22.57 -3.93
C LEU A 118 -2.86 -21.49 -4.42
N GLY A 119 -2.94 -21.27 -5.74
CA GLY A 119 -3.72 -20.19 -6.32
C GLY A 119 -3.26 -18.81 -5.84
N HIS A 120 -1.96 -18.62 -5.62
CA HIS A 120 -1.40 -17.34 -5.17
C HIS A 120 -0.85 -16.54 -6.36
N GLY A 121 -0.96 -15.21 -6.31
CA GLY A 121 -0.40 -14.34 -7.36
C GLY A 121 1.12 -14.14 -7.25
N PHE A 122 1.71 -14.55 -6.14
CA PHE A 122 3.15 -14.52 -5.90
C PHE A 122 3.56 -15.69 -5.00
N PHE A 123 4.82 -16.09 -5.09
CA PHE A 123 5.40 -17.13 -4.27
C PHE A 123 6.84 -16.77 -3.89
N PHE A 124 7.13 -16.84 -2.59
CA PHE A 124 8.46 -16.57 -2.04
C PHE A 124 9.16 -17.90 -1.76
N PHE A 125 10.40 -18.04 -2.19
CA PHE A 125 11.17 -19.27 -2.08
C PHE A 125 12.67 -18.99 -1.95
N ILE A 126 13.43 -20.04 -1.64
CA ILE A 126 14.90 -20.00 -1.71
C ILE A 126 15.29 -20.69 -3.00
N ASN A 127 15.99 -19.99 -3.87
CA ASN A 127 16.47 -20.53 -5.14
C ASN A 127 17.60 -21.54 -4.86
N LYS A 128 17.45 -22.76 -5.39
CA LYS A 128 18.42 -23.86 -5.19
C LYS A 128 19.80 -23.55 -5.76
N ASP A 129 19.89 -22.76 -6.84
CA ASP A 129 21.15 -22.49 -7.53
C ASP A 129 21.94 -21.37 -6.85
N THR A 130 21.26 -20.32 -6.42
CA THR A 130 21.88 -19.15 -5.76
C THR A 130 21.88 -19.25 -4.24
N ASN A 131 21.09 -20.17 -3.65
CA ASN A 131 20.80 -20.26 -2.21
C ASN A 131 20.31 -18.93 -1.60
N ARG A 132 19.69 -18.08 -2.42
CA ARG A 132 19.17 -16.77 -2.03
C ARG A 132 17.66 -16.73 -2.10
N SER A 133 17.08 -15.75 -1.41
CA SER A 133 15.64 -15.57 -1.43
C SER A 133 15.19 -14.96 -2.75
N ALA A 134 14.17 -15.55 -3.35
CA ALA A 134 13.60 -15.08 -4.59
C ALA A 134 12.07 -15.06 -4.50
N VAL A 135 11.44 -14.20 -5.28
CA VAL A 135 9.98 -14.08 -5.40
C VAL A 135 9.60 -14.27 -6.85
N ILE A 136 8.68 -15.20 -7.10
CA ILE A 136 7.99 -15.31 -8.38
C ILE A 136 6.62 -14.64 -8.25
N TYR A 137 6.17 -13.96 -9.29
CA TYR A 137 4.85 -13.34 -9.32
C TYR A 137 4.26 -13.34 -10.73
N ARG A 138 2.93 -13.29 -10.80
CA ARG A 138 2.20 -13.18 -12.06
C ARG A 138 2.16 -11.72 -12.50
N ARG A 139 2.59 -11.44 -13.74
CA ARG A 139 2.48 -10.11 -14.35
C ARG A 139 1.06 -9.89 -14.90
N ASP A 140 0.71 -8.63 -15.10
CA ASP A 140 -0.55 -8.24 -15.74
C ASP A 140 -0.68 -8.81 -17.17
N ASP A 141 0.47 -9.05 -17.82
CA ASP A 141 0.57 -9.60 -19.18
C ASP A 141 0.30 -11.12 -19.24
N GLY A 142 0.15 -11.79 -18.09
CA GLY A 142 -0.03 -13.25 -17.99
C GLY A 142 1.29 -14.03 -17.84
N ASP A 143 2.42 -13.39 -18.16
CA ASP A 143 3.75 -13.96 -17.99
C ASP A 143 4.20 -13.99 -16.52
N ILE A 144 5.24 -14.77 -16.25
CA ILE A 144 5.81 -14.97 -14.93
C ILE A 144 7.04 -14.08 -14.76
N GLY A 145 7.05 -13.28 -13.68
CA GLY A 145 8.20 -12.47 -13.28
C GLY A 145 8.98 -13.15 -12.15
N LEU A 146 10.30 -13.06 -12.21
CA LEU A 146 11.22 -13.49 -11.15
C LEU A 146 11.95 -12.25 -10.59
N ILE A 147 11.91 -12.08 -9.28
CA ILE A 147 12.69 -11.10 -8.53
C ILE A 147 13.69 -11.89 -7.68
N ASP A 148 14.97 -11.66 -7.91
CA ASP A 148 16.06 -12.29 -7.15
C ASP A 148 16.84 -11.20 -6.40
N GLU A 149 17.51 -11.60 -5.31
CA GLU A 149 18.42 -10.74 -4.57
C GLU A 149 19.68 -10.48 -5.41
N ALA A 150 19.79 -9.25 -5.93
CA ALA A 150 21.00 -8.78 -6.59
C ALA A 150 22.19 -8.88 -5.62
N GLY A 151 23.26 -9.55 -6.05
CA GLY A 151 24.47 -9.74 -5.26
C GLY A 151 25.31 -8.50 -5.06
#